data_AF-A0A1B8VZW1-F1
#
_entry.id   AF-A0A1B8VZW1-F1
#
_cell.length_a   1.000
_cell.length_b   1.000
_cell.length_c   1.000
_cell.angle_alpha   90.00
_cell.angle_beta   90.00
_cell.angle_gamma   90.00
#
_symmetry.space_group_name_H-M   'P 1'
#
loop_
_entity.id
_entity.type
_entity.pdbx_description
1 polymer ?
#
loop_
_entity_poly.entity_id
_entity_poly.type
_entity_poly.pdbx_seq_one_letter_code
_entity_poly.pdbx_strand_id
1 'polypeptide(L)' 'MFLAEEAAKAASKIGTFDWFMLAFTILIAIGLVRLLNTRPKKNIFAIGFTSVALALFVLIDFIMITKVWLA' A
#
# COMPACT_ATOMS: atom_id res chain seq x y z
N MET A 1 2.11 35.12 8.41
CA MET A 1 3.30 34.34 8.02
C MET A 1 3.25 32.94 8.65
N PHE A 2 3.22 32.81 9.98
CA PHE A 2 3.12 31.51 10.68
C PHE A 2 1.97 30.61 10.20
N LEU A 3 0.74 31.14 10.06
CA LEU A 3 -0.41 30.38 9.56
C LEU A 3 -0.33 30.01 8.07
N ALA A 4 0.37 30.83 7.27
CA ALA A 4 0.58 30.54 5.85
C ALA A 4 1.66 29.46 5.65
N GLU A 5 2.64 29.43 6.55
CA GLU A 5 3.72 28.45 6.58
C GLU A 5 3.25 27.08 7.10
N GLU A 6 2.36 27.05 8.10
CA GLU A 6 1.65 25.82 8.52
C GLU A 6 0.71 25.29 7.43
N ALA A 7 -0.02 26.17 6.73
CA ALA A 7 -0.86 25.78 5.61
C ALA A 7 -0.04 25.21 4.44
N ALA A 8 1.15 25.75 4.17
CA ALA A 8 2.08 25.22 3.18
C ALA A 8 2.66 23.85 3.58
N LYS A 9 2.88 23.60 4.89
CA LYS A 9 3.26 22.28 5.42
C LYS A 9 2.11 21.26 5.35
N ALA A 10 0.87 21.69 5.61
CA ALA A 10 -0.33 20.87 5.46
C ALA A 10 -0.67 20.58 3.98
N ALA A 11 -0.14 21.37 3.04
CA ALA A 11 -0.29 21.17 1.61
C ALA A 11 0.64 20.09 1.02
N SER A 12 1.46 19.41 1.84
CA SER A 12 2.25 18.27 1.36
C SER A 12 1.31 17.18 0.83
N LYS A 13 1.31 16.96 -0.48
CA LYS A 13 0.52 15.92 -1.15
C LYS A 13 0.95 14.50 -0.77
N ILE A 14 2.12 14.38 -0.14
CA ILE A 14 2.69 13.13 0.35
C ILE A 14 2.62 13.17 1.88
N GLY A 15 1.81 12.27 2.44
CA GLY A 15 1.67 12.09 3.89
C GLY A 15 2.57 10.97 4.41
N THR A 16 2.83 10.96 5.72
CA THR A 16 3.55 9.85 6.38
C THR A 16 2.80 8.53 6.25
N PHE A 17 1.46 8.57 6.23
CA PHE A 17 0.62 7.38 6.09
C PHE A 17 0.77 6.71 4.70
N ASP A 18 1.10 7.48 3.67
CA ASP A 18 1.30 6.95 2.32
C ASP A 18 2.50 5.99 2.27
N TRP A 19 3.57 6.31 2.99
CA TRP A 19 4.73 5.42 3.17
C TRP A 19 4.35 4.14 3.90
N PHE A 20 3.46 4.24 4.89
CA PHE A 20 2.93 3.07 5.57
C PHE A 20 2.11 2.19 4.64
N MET A 21 1.28 2.76 3.77
CA MET A 21 0.51 2.00 2.78
C MET A 21 1.42 1.22 1.82
N LEU A 22 2.44 1.87 1.24
CA LEU A 22 3.40 1.21 0.36
C LEU A 22 4.15 0.08 1.07
N ALA A 23 4.59 0.30 2.31
CA ALA A 23 5.21 -0.74 3.12
C ALA A 23 4.26 -1.92 3.36
N PHE A 24 2.96 -1.64 3.59
CA PHE A 24 1.96 -2.67 3.78
C PHE A 24 1.72 -3.51 2.52
N THR A 25 1.68 -2.89 1.34
CA THR A 25 1.64 -3.59 0.04
C THR A 25 2.81 -4.55 -0.11
N ILE A 26 4.02 -4.12 0.24
CA ILE A 26 5.22 -4.98 0.22
C ILE A 26 5.07 -6.14 1.21
N LEU A 27 4.57 -5.91 2.42
CA LEU A 27 4.32 -6.97 3.40
C LEU A 27 3.31 -8.00 2.91
N ILE A 28 2.23 -7.56 2.25
CA ILE A 28 1.25 -8.48 1.63
C ILE A 28 1.93 -9.31 0.54
N ALA A 29 2.76 -8.70 -0.31
CA ALA A 29 3.49 -9.42 -1.37
C ALA A 29 4.43 -10.49 -0.79
N ILE A 30 5.18 -10.16 0.27
CA ILE A 30 6.02 -11.13 1.00
C ILE A 30 5.17 -12.25 1.60
N GLY A 31 4.02 -11.90 2.20
CA GLY A 31 3.06 -12.86 2.75
C GLY A 31 2.53 -13.83 1.68
N LEU A 32 2.23 -13.32 0.49
CA LEU A 32 1.80 -14.14 -0.64
C LEU A 32 2.90 -15.11 -1.09
N VAL A 33 4.14 -14.63 -1.25
CA VAL A 33 5.29 -15.48 -1.59
C VAL A 33 5.49 -16.58 -0.55
N ARG A 34 5.38 -16.24 0.75
CA ARG A 34 5.43 -17.22 1.84
C ARG A 34 4.33 -18.28 1.70
N LEU A 35 3.09 -17.88 1.44
CA LEU A 35 1.97 -18.81 1.25
C LEU A 35 2.20 -19.75 0.06
N LEU A 36 2.72 -19.22 -1.05
CA LEU A 36 3.02 -19.99 -2.26
C LEU A 36 4.14 -21.02 -2.03
N ASN A 37 5.12 -20.69 -1.18
CA ASN A 37 6.25 -21.56 -0.84
C ASN A 37 5.97 -22.54 0.30
N THR A 38 4.82 -22.44 0.96
CA THR A 38 4.47 -23.33 2.08
C THR A 38 4.23 -24.77 1.58
N ARG A 39 4.86 -25.76 2.23
CA ARG A 39 4.75 -27.20 1.93
C ARG A 39 4.58 -28.00 3.24
N PRO A 40 3.89 -29.16 3.24
CA PRO A 40 3.29 -29.86 2.09
C PRO A 40 1.86 -29.40 1.73
N LYS A 41 1.10 -28.84 2.70
CA LYS A 41 -0.28 -28.38 2.47
C LYS A 41 -0.34 -26.88 2.24
N LYS A 42 -0.88 -26.47 1.09
CA LYS A 42 -1.16 -25.07 0.76
C LYS A 42 -2.57 -24.69 1.18
N ASN A 43 -2.74 -23.49 1.73
CA ASN A 43 -4.05 -22.92 1.99
C ASN A 43 -4.49 -22.11 0.76
N ILE A 44 -5.25 -22.74 -0.13
CA ILE A 44 -5.69 -22.14 -1.39
C ILE A 44 -6.60 -20.93 -1.14
N PHE A 45 -7.45 -20.98 -0.11
CA PHE A 45 -8.31 -19.86 0.26
C PHE A 45 -7.48 -18.65 0.69
N ALA A 46 -6.48 -18.84 1.56
CA ALA A 46 -5.58 -17.77 1.98
C ALA A 46 -4.79 -17.20 0.80
N ILE A 47 -4.28 -18.06 -0.10
CA ILE A 47 -3.59 -17.60 -1.32
C ILE A 47 -4.50 -16.73 -2.17
N GLY A 48 -5.75 -17.15 -2.40
CA GLY A 48 -6.73 -16.38 -3.15
C GLY A 48 -7.05 -15.04 -2.49
N PHE A 49 -7.36 -15.06 -1.19
CA PHE A 49 -7.66 -13.85 -0.42
C PHE A 49 -6.48 -12.86 -0.42
N THR A 50 -5.27 -13.33 -0.13
CA THR A 50 -4.06 -12.49 -0.14
C THR A 50 -3.77 -11.94 -1.53
N SER A 51 -4.03 -12.71 -2.60
CA SER A 51 -3.86 -12.23 -3.98
C SER A 51 -4.83 -11.10 -4.31
N VAL A 52 -6.10 -11.23 -3.93
CA VAL A 52 -7.12 -10.17 -4.12
C VAL A 52 -6.78 -8.93 -3.30
N ALA A 53 -6.36 -9.11 -2.04
CA ALA A 53 -5.92 -8.01 -1.19
C ALA A 53 -4.71 -7.27 -1.79
N LEU A 54 -3.72 -8.01 -2.31
CA LEU A 54 -2.56 -7.43 -2.97
C LEU A 54 -2.95 -6.61 -4.19
N ALA A 55 -3.86 -7.12 -5.03
CA ALA A 55 -4.34 -6.41 -6.20
C ALA A 55 -5.06 -5.10 -5.82
N LEU A 56 -5.90 -5.12 -4.78
CA LEU A 56 -6.59 -3.93 -4.28
C LEU A 56 -5.60 -2.89 -3.73
N PHE A 57 -4.58 -3.32 -2.97
CA PHE A 57 -3.56 -2.42 -2.42
C PHE A 57 -2.72 -1.78 -3.54
N VAL A 58 -2.29 -2.56 -4.54
CA VAL A 58 -1.57 -2.01 -5.70
C VAL A 58 -2.43 -0.99 -6.47
N LEU A 59 -3.74 -1.22 -6.60
CA LEU A 59 -4.65 -0.27 -7.23
C LEU A 59 -4.74 1.04 -6.43
N ILE A 60 -4.86 0.94 -5.11
CA ILE A 60 -4.90 2.12 -4.22
C ILE A 60 -3.58 2.89 -4.30
N ASP A 61 -2.43 2.20 -4.26
CA ASP A 61 -1.11 2.80 -4.42
C ASP A 61 -0.98 3.53 -5.76
N PHE A 62 -1.48 2.94 -6.84
CA PHE A 62 -1.52 3.57 -8.16
C PHE A 62 -2.33 4.86 -8.15
N ILE A 63 -3.54 4.86 -7.56
CA ILE A 63 -4.38 6.06 -7.46
C ILE A 63 -3.69 7.12 -6.59
N MET A 64 -3.13 6.72 -5.44
CA MET A 64 -2.41 7.62 -4.55
C MET A 64 -1.26 8.31 -5.28
N ILE A 65 -0.39 7.56 -5.96
CA ILE A 65 0.75 8.12 -6.68
C ILE A 65 0.27 9.00 -7.86
N THR A 66 -0.66 8.52 -8.69
CA THR A 66 -1.00 9.22 -9.94
C THR A 66 -2.00 10.36 -9.78
N LYS A 67 -2.89 10.28 -8.79
CA LYS A 67 -4.00 11.24 -8.61
C LYS A 67 -3.86 12.11 -7.37
N VAL A 68 -3.03 11.73 -6.40
CA VAL A 68 -2.80 12.54 -5.19
C VAL A 68 -1.41 13.16 -5.25
N TRP A 69 -0.35 12.37 -5.40
CA TRP A 69 1.02 12.89 -5.39
C TRP A 69 1.37 13.70 -6.64
N LEU A 70 0.91 13.27 -7.82
CA LEU A 70 1.21 13.88 -9.12
C LEU A 70 0.12 14.83 -9.65
N ALA A 71 -1.02 14.95 -8.95
CA ALA A 71 -2.00 16.01 -9.21
C ALA A 71 -1.46 17.35 -8.69
#